data_AF-A0A4Q3TB21-F1
#
_entry.id   AF-A0A4Q3TB21-F1
#
_cell.length_a   1.000
_cell.length_b   1.000
_cell.length_c   1.000
_cell.angle_alpha   90.00
_cell.angle_beta   90.00
_cell.angle_gamma   90.00
#
_symmetry.space_group_name_H-M   'P 1'
#
loop_
_entity.id
_entity.type
_entity.pdbx_description
1 polymer ?
#
loop_
_entity_poly.entity_id
_entity_poly.type
_entity_poly.pdbx_seq_one_letter_code
_entity_poly.pdbx_strand_id
1 'polypeptide(L)'
;LKASPNSAGALTLLAIIADNKGAAAEAGTYYKRAAEAAPSQGGVMNNYGAWLCGNGFPAEALVWFDRAVGAPGYNTPEFALANAGGCALKTGQYDRAERDLRKALSIAPRNAYALASMAESEYRQNRYFEARAFTERRLSAAPANAAVLQLAAQIEEKLGDRAAASRYVQRLRAEFPNVVAANPGDKTRP
;
A
#
# COMPACT_ATOMS: atom_id res chain seq x y z
N LEU A 1 16.32 24.80 19.49
CA LEU A 1 16.49 23.34 19.61
C LEU A 1 17.31 22.83 18.43
N LYS A 2 18.59 22.49 18.63
CA LYS A 2 19.40 21.85 17.59
C LYS A 2 18.95 20.40 17.47
N ALA A 3 18.34 20.02 16.35
CA ALA A 3 18.09 18.61 16.06
C ALA A 3 19.45 17.91 15.93
N SER A 4 19.70 16.89 16.75
CA SER A 4 20.91 16.08 16.63
C SER A 4 20.92 15.42 15.24
N PRO A 5 22.03 15.53 14.47
CA PRO A 5 22.11 15.01 13.10
C PRO A 5 21.82 13.50 12.97
N ASN A 6 21.93 12.76 14.07
CA ASN A 6 21.66 11.32 14.15
C ASN A 6 20.34 10.97 14.87
N SER A 7 19.42 11.93 15.05
CA SER A 7 18.09 11.59 15.56
C SER A 7 17.31 10.77 14.53
N ALA A 8 16.50 9.81 14.99
CA ALA A 8 15.70 8.97 14.10
C ALA A 8 14.78 9.79 13.17
N GLY A 9 14.25 10.91 13.66
CA GLY A 9 13.46 11.85 12.84
C GLY A 9 14.28 12.51 11.73
N ALA A 10 15.48 13.01 12.02
CA ALA A 10 16.36 13.59 11.01
C ALA A 10 16.80 12.55 9.96
N LEU A 11 17.14 11.34 10.39
CA LEU A 11 17.49 10.24 9.49
C LEU A 11 16.31 9.82 8.61
N THR A 12 15.09 9.76 9.15
CA THR A 12 13.88 9.50 8.35
C THR A 12 13.66 10.57 7.28
N LEU A 13 13.87 11.85 7.60
CA LEU A 13 13.76 12.93 6.62
C LEU A 13 14.82 12.83 5.51
N LEU A 14 16.07 12.52 5.86
CA LEU A 14 17.13 12.28 4.87
C LEU A 14 16.78 11.11 3.94
N ALA A 15 16.19 10.04 4.49
CA ALA A 15 15.74 8.90 3.72
C ALA A 15 14.67 9.29 2.68
N ILE A 16 13.65 10.05 3.11
CA ILE A 16 12.59 10.54 2.22
C ILE A 16 13.15 11.46 1.13
N ILE A 17 14.09 12.34 1.47
CA ILE A 17 14.75 13.22 0.49
C ILE A 17 15.53 12.39 -0.54
N ALA A 18 16.23 11.34 -0.11
CA ALA A 18 16.97 10.45 -1.00
C ALA A 18 16.02 9.65 -1.92
N ASP A 19 14.90 9.11 -1.41
CA ASP A 19 13.87 8.45 -2.21
C ASP A 19 13.31 9.37 -3.30
N ASN A 20 12.99 10.62 -2.94
CA ASN A 20 12.48 11.62 -3.89
C ASN A 20 13.49 11.98 -4.99
N LYS A 21 14.78 11.75 -4.76
CA LYS A 21 15.85 11.92 -5.75
C LYS A 21 16.13 10.63 -6.56
N GLY A 22 15.42 9.54 -6.29
CA GLY A 22 15.67 8.23 -6.88
C GLY A 22 16.91 7.51 -6.33
N ALA A 23 17.51 8.02 -5.24
CA ALA A 23 18.69 7.43 -4.60
C ALA A 23 18.30 6.32 -3.61
N ALA A 24 17.63 5.28 -4.11
CA ALA A 24 17.00 4.26 -3.28
C ALA A 24 17.95 3.58 -2.28
N ALA A 25 19.17 3.22 -2.71
CA ALA A 25 20.16 2.59 -1.82
C ALA A 25 20.62 3.51 -0.67
N GLU A 26 20.75 4.81 -0.96
CA GLU A 26 21.09 5.81 0.07
C GLU A 26 19.93 5.98 1.06
N ALA A 27 18.69 6.05 0.54
CA ALA A 27 17.49 6.11 1.37
C ALA A 27 17.40 4.92 2.34
N GLY A 28 17.67 3.70 1.85
CA GLY A 28 17.71 2.50 2.67
C GLY A 28 18.71 2.58 3.82
N THR A 29 19.88 3.17 3.57
CA THR A 29 20.90 3.39 4.59
C THR A 29 20.39 4.31 5.70
N TYR A 30 19.69 5.40 5.34
CA TYR A 30 19.11 6.31 6.31
C TYR A 30 17.94 5.69 7.07
N TYR A 31 17.02 4.98 6.42
CA TYR A 31 15.91 4.28 7.09
C TYR A 31 16.42 3.23 8.08
N LYS A 32 17.41 2.43 7.68
CA LYS A 32 18.02 1.43 8.55
C LYS A 32 18.60 2.08 9.80
N ARG A 33 19.44 3.12 9.62
CA ARG A 33 20.04 3.86 10.74
C ARG A 33 18.99 4.50 11.64
N ALA A 34 17.89 5.01 11.06
CA ALA A 34 16.79 5.57 11.83
C ALA A 34 16.15 4.51 12.75
N ALA A 35 15.86 3.33 12.19
CA ALA A 35 15.25 2.22 12.93
C ALA A 35 16.19 1.67 14.02
N GLU A 36 17.49 1.59 13.75
CA GLU A 36 18.52 1.18 14.73
C GLU A 36 18.69 2.22 15.86
N ALA A 37 18.58 3.51 15.56
CA ALA A 37 18.69 4.59 16.54
C ALA A 37 17.47 4.72 17.45
N ALA A 38 16.32 4.14 17.07
CA ALA A 38 15.07 4.21 17.83
C ALA A 38 14.36 2.85 17.90
N PRO A 39 14.93 1.86 18.61
CA PRO A 39 14.42 0.48 18.65
C PRO A 39 13.10 0.31 19.41
N SER A 40 12.52 1.39 19.94
CA SER A 40 11.17 1.39 20.55
C SER A 40 10.14 2.18 19.74
N GLN A 41 10.54 2.86 18.65
CA GLN A 41 9.63 3.68 17.87
C GLN A 41 9.06 2.89 16.69
N GLY A 42 7.88 2.29 16.89
CA GLY A 42 7.21 1.50 15.86
C GLY A 42 7.00 2.22 14.53
N GLY A 43 6.77 3.54 14.54
CA GLY A 43 6.63 4.34 13.32
C GLY A 43 7.91 4.36 12.46
N VAL A 44 9.08 4.41 13.09
CA VAL A 44 10.37 4.40 12.39
C VAL A 44 10.67 3.02 11.80
N MET A 45 10.37 1.96 12.55
CA MET A 45 10.45 0.58 12.07
C MET A 45 9.52 0.33 10.88
N ASN A 46 8.29 0.83 10.96
CA ASN A 46 7.32 0.75 9.86
C ASN A 46 7.84 1.44 8.60
N ASN A 47 8.46 2.61 8.71
CA ASN A 47 9.03 3.31 7.56
C ASN A 47 10.14 2.49 6.90
N TYR A 48 11.03 1.89 7.69
CA TYR A 48 12.07 1.02 7.16
C TYR A 48 11.50 -0.24 6.51
N GLY A 49 10.51 -0.89 7.15
CA GLY A 49 9.79 -2.02 6.55
C GLY A 49 9.12 -1.66 5.21
N ALA A 50 8.51 -0.48 5.12
CA ALA A 50 7.90 0.01 3.89
C ALA A 50 8.94 0.20 2.77
N TRP A 51 10.10 0.79 3.09
CA TRP A 51 11.20 0.91 2.15
C TRP A 51 11.71 -0.47 1.69
N LEU A 52 11.95 -1.41 2.61
CA LEU A 52 12.39 -2.77 2.29
C LEU A 52 11.40 -3.45 1.32
N CYS A 53 10.10 -3.34 1.60
CA CYS A 53 9.06 -3.93 0.76
C CYS A 53 8.96 -3.27 -0.63
N GLY A 54 9.21 -1.97 -0.72
CA GLY A 54 9.26 -1.24 -1.99
C GLY A 54 10.47 -1.62 -2.84
N ASN A 55 11.57 -2.03 -2.20
CA ASN A 55 12.88 -2.25 -2.83
C ASN A 55 13.26 -3.72 -2.98
N GLY A 56 12.29 -4.64 -2.95
CA GLY A 56 12.52 -6.05 -3.27
C GLY A 56 13.00 -6.92 -2.11
N PHE A 57 12.86 -6.45 -0.86
CA PHE A 57 13.21 -7.19 0.35
C PHE A 57 11.97 -7.52 1.21
N PRO A 58 10.93 -8.20 0.67
CA PRO A 58 9.66 -8.38 1.38
C PRO A 58 9.78 -9.26 2.63
N ALA A 59 10.64 -10.29 2.63
CA ALA A 59 10.83 -11.13 3.81
C ALA A 59 11.38 -10.35 5.00
N GLU A 60 12.37 -9.48 4.76
CA GLU A 60 12.93 -8.61 5.79
C GLU A 60 11.93 -7.53 6.22
N ALA A 61 11.19 -6.95 5.27
CA ALA A 61 10.16 -5.97 5.55
C ALA A 61 9.11 -6.49 6.56
N LEU A 62 8.65 -7.73 6.36
CA LEU A 62 7.67 -8.37 7.24
C LEU A 62 8.18 -8.50 8.68
N VAL A 63 9.47 -8.81 8.88
CA VAL A 63 10.08 -8.84 10.23
C VAL A 63 10.04 -7.45 10.87
N TRP A 64 10.33 -6.39 10.11
CA TRP A 64 10.29 -5.01 10.63
C TRP A 64 8.88 -4.52 10.92
N PHE A 65 7.88 -4.93 10.14
CA PHE A 65 6.48 -4.63 10.47
C PHE A 65 6.04 -5.35 11.74
N ASP A 66 6.41 -6.62 11.93
CA ASP A 66 6.07 -7.37 13.14
C ASP A 66 6.70 -6.72 14.39
N ARG A 67 7.96 -6.27 14.28
CA ARG A 67 8.62 -5.48 15.33
C ARG A 67 7.91 -4.15 15.59
N ALA A 68 7.49 -3.44 14.53
CA ALA A 68 6.76 -2.19 14.66
C ALA A 68 5.46 -2.38 15.44
N VAL A 69 4.66 -3.39 15.08
CA VAL A 69 3.38 -3.72 15.73
C VAL A 69 3.57 -4.12 17.19
N GLY A 70 4.68 -4.80 17.53
CA GLY A 70 5.03 -5.18 18.88
C GLY A 70 5.69 -4.08 19.73
N ALA A 71 6.00 -2.92 19.16
CA ALA A 71 6.74 -1.87 19.86
C ALA A 71 5.90 -1.21 20.95
N PRO A 72 6.41 -1.12 22.21
CA PRO A 72 5.69 -0.48 23.31
C PRO A 72 5.35 0.99 23.00
N GLY A 73 4.09 1.37 23.22
CA GLY A 73 3.62 2.75 23.00
C GLY A 73 3.46 3.15 21.53
N TYR A 74 3.48 2.19 20.59
CA TYR A 74 3.18 2.50 19.20
C TYR A 74 1.67 2.72 19.01
N ASN A 75 1.29 3.97 18.74
CA ASN A 75 -0.11 4.39 18.74
C ASN A 75 -0.81 4.27 17.38
N THR A 76 -0.09 3.90 16.32
CA THR A 76 -0.64 3.76 14.96
C THR A 76 -0.30 2.41 14.30
N PRO A 77 -0.53 1.27 14.98
CA PRO A 77 -0.18 -0.06 14.47
C PRO A 77 -0.91 -0.44 13.18
N GLU A 78 -2.07 0.17 12.90
CA GLU A 78 -2.86 -0.03 11.68
C GLU A 78 -2.07 0.25 10.40
N PHE A 79 -1.14 1.21 10.40
CA PHE A 79 -0.31 1.48 9.23
C PHE A 79 0.72 0.37 9.01
N ALA A 80 1.36 -0.13 10.07
CA ALA A 80 2.31 -1.24 9.97
C ALA A 80 1.61 -2.55 9.57
N LEU A 81 0.43 -2.81 10.10
CA LEU A 81 -0.40 -3.95 9.71
C LEU A 81 -0.85 -3.86 8.25
N ALA A 82 -1.30 -2.69 7.80
CA ALA A 82 -1.69 -2.49 6.42
C ALA A 82 -0.50 -2.69 5.47
N ASN A 83 0.66 -2.13 5.80
CA ASN A 83 1.90 -2.28 5.04
C ASN A 83 2.40 -3.74 5.03
N ALA A 84 2.34 -4.45 6.17
CA ALA A 84 2.65 -5.88 6.24
C ALA A 84 1.74 -6.69 5.32
N GLY A 85 0.44 -6.42 5.37
CA GLY A 85 -0.55 -7.09 4.56
C GLY A 85 -0.32 -6.87 3.05
N GLY A 86 -0.15 -5.62 2.63
CA GLY A 86 0.19 -5.30 1.24
C GLY A 86 1.53 -5.90 0.81
N CYS A 87 2.52 -5.97 1.70
CA CYS A 87 3.80 -6.60 1.40
C CYS A 87 3.70 -8.11 1.22
N ALA A 88 2.92 -8.78 2.09
CA ALA A 88 2.67 -10.21 2.01
C ALA A 88 2.02 -10.60 0.66
N LEU A 89 1.10 -9.79 0.14
CA LEU A 89 0.47 -9.99 -1.18
C LEU A 89 1.48 -10.03 -2.33
N LYS A 90 2.51 -9.17 -2.31
CA LYS A 90 3.56 -9.17 -3.34
C LYS A 90 4.30 -10.50 -3.44
N THR A 91 4.29 -11.28 -2.35
CA THR A 91 4.94 -12.59 -2.26
C THR A 91 3.97 -13.77 -2.28
N GLY A 92 2.68 -13.54 -2.54
CA GLY A 92 1.66 -14.59 -2.57
C GLY A 92 1.29 -15.17 -1.19
N GLN A 93 1.69 -14.51 -0.09
CA GLN A 93 1.32 -14.93 1.27
C GLN A 93 -0.10 -14.45 1.62
N TYR A 94 -1.10 -15.01 0.93
CA TYR A 94 -2.49 -14.54 1.00
C TYR A 94 -3.10 -14.63 2.41
N ASP A 95 -2.85 -15.71 3.15
CA ASP A 95 -3.39 -15.88 4.52
C ASP A 95 -2.84 -14.82 5.48
N ARG A 96 -1.54 -14.52 5.37
CA ARG A 96 -0.90 -13.46 6.14
C ARG A 96 -1.47 -12.11 5.75
N ALA A 97 -1.60 -11.85 4.46
CA ALA A 97 -2.15 -10.61 3.96
C ALA A 97 -3.55 -10.37 4.51
N GLU A 98 -4.44 -11.36 4.40
CA GLU A 98 -5.81 -11.24 4.91
C GLU A 98 -5.84 -10.98 6.41
N ARG A 99 -5.07 -11.75 7.21
CA ARG A 99 -5.01 -11.56 8.67
C ARG A 99 -4.55 -10.15 9.05
N ASP A 100 -3.44 -9.69 8.48
CA ASP A 100 -2.84 -8.41 8.85
C ASP A 100 -3.71 -7.24 8.36
N LEU A 101 -4.27 -7.33 7.14
CA LEU A 101 -5.20 -6.32 6.59
C LEU A 101 -6.51 -6.25 7.36
N ARG A 102 -7.12 -7.39 7.74
CA ARG A 102 -8.33 -7.40 8.57
C ARG A 102 -8.07 -6.77 9.92
N LYS A 103 -6.91 -7.04 10.54
CA LYS A 103 -6.53 -6.41 11.80
C LYS A 103 -6.35 -4.89 11.61
N ALA A 104 -5.69 -4.44 10.54
CA ALA A 104 -5.59 -3.02 10.22
C ALA A 104 -6.97 -2.36 10.07
N LEU A 105 -7.90 -3.00 9.36
CA LEU A 105 -9.26 -2.49 9.13
C LEU A 105 -10.15 -2.55 10.38
N SER A 106 -9.86 -3.42 11.35
CA SER A 106 -10.55 -3.42 12.63
C SER A 106 -10.21 -2.19 13.49
N ILE A 107 -8.98 -1.68 13.35
CA ILE A 107 -8.48 -0.49 14.06
C ILE A 107 -8.87 0.78 13.29
N ALA A 108 -8.69 0.77 11.96
CA ALA A 108 -9.00 1.88 11.07
C ALA A 108 -9.88 1.42 9.89
N PRO A 109 -11.21 1.39 10.05
CA PRO A 109 -12.15 0.87 9.05
C PRO A 109 -12.14 1.58 7.69
N ARG A 110 -11.61 2.81 7.66
CA ARG A 110 -11.46 3.65 6.46
C ARG A 110 -10.01 3.74 5.96
N ASN A 111 -9.11 2.87 6.42
CA ASN A 111 -7.74 2.84 5.91
C ASN A 111 -7.75 2.49 4.41
N ALA A 112 -7.51 3.49 3.58
CA ALA A 112 -7.58 3.38 2.13
C ALA A 112 -6.55 2.39 1.56
N TYR A 113 -5.34 2.33 2.12
CA TYR A 113 -4.35 1.36 1.65
C TYR A 113 -4.79 -0.07 1.97
N ALA A 114 -5.24 -0.34 3.20
CA ALA A 114 -5.70 -1.67 3.59
C ALA A 114 -6.95 -2.12 2.79
N LEU A 115 -7.90 -1.23 2.52
CA LEU A 115 -9.08 -1.54 1.68
C LEU A 115 -8.67 -1.88 0.25
N ALA A 116 -7.74 -1.14 -0.35
CA ALA A 116 -7.25 -1.42 -1.69
C ALA A 116 -6.48 -2.75 -1.74
N SER A 117 -5.63 -3.03 -0.76
CA SER A 117 -4.91 -4.30 -0.67
C SER A 117 -5.84 -5.49 -0.43
N MET A 118 -6.92 -5.34 0.37
CA MET A 118 -7.94 -6.39 0.48
C MET A 118 -8.62 -6.64 -0.86
N ALA A 119 -9.07 -5.60 -1.55
CA ALA A 119 -9.69 -5.76 -2.87
C ALA A 119 -8.77 -6.50 -3.86
N GLU A 120 -7.48 -6.15 -3.88
CA GLU A 120 -6.49 -6.83 -4.71
C GLU A 120 -6.29 -8.31 -4.29
N SER A 121 -6.22 -8.59 -2.99
CA SER A 121 -6.10 -9.95 -2.46
C SER A 121 -7.27 -10.84 -2.88
N GLU A 122 -8.49 -10.33 -2.71
CA GLU A 122 -9.74 -11.01 -3.06
C GLU A 122 -9.82 -11.24 -4.57
N TYR A 123 -9.48 -10.23 -5.38
CA TYR A 123 -9.44 -10.34 -6.83
C TYR A 123 -8.47 -11.41 -7.32
N ARG A 124 -7.23 -11.44 -6.78
CA ARG A 124 -6.21 -12.45 -7.13
C ARG A 124 -6.63 -13.87 -6.74
N GLN A 125 -7.52 -14.00 -5.76
CA GLN A 125 -8.08 -15.28 -5.31
C GLN A 125 -9.43 -15.61 -5.97
N ASN A 126 -9.83 -14.86 -7.01
CA ASN A 126 -11.08 -15.01 -7.76
C ASN A 126 -12.36 -14.82 -6.92
N ARG A 127 -12.26 -14.13 -5.78
CA ARG A 127 -13.38 -13.77 -4.89
C ARG A 127 -13.89 -12.39 -5.25
N TYR A 128 -14.54 -12.32 -6.42
CA TYR A 128 -14.81 -11.03 -7.07
C TYR A 128 -15.91 -10.21 -6.37
N PHE A 129 -16.90 -10.84 -5.74
CA PHE A 129 -17.94 -10.10 -4.99
C PHE A 129 -17.35 -9.41 -3.75
N GLU A 130 -16.46 -10.10 -3.04
CA GLU A 130 -15.72 -9.56 -1.91
C GLU A 130 -14.78 -8.43 -2.37
N ALA A 131 -14.07 -8.65 -3.49
CA ALA A 131 -13.23 -7.63 -4.10
C ALA A 131 -14.02 -6.35 -4.44
N ARG A 132 -15.25 -6.48 -4.98
CA ARG A 132 -16.15 -5.35 -5.24
C ARG A 132 -16.45 -4.59 -3.95
N ALA A 133 -16.88 -5.29 -2.90
CA ALA A 133 -17.22 -4.67 -1.62
C ALA A 133 -16.04 -3.87 -1.02
N PHE A 134 -14.81 -4.40 -1.08
CA PHE A 134 -13.63 -3.67 -0.61
C PHE A 134 -13.28 -2.48 -1.50
N THR A 135 -13.45 -2.60 -2.82
CA THR A 135 -13.19 -1.51 -3.78
C THR A 135 -14.16 -0.36 -3.61
N GLU A 136 -15.46 -0.64 -3.40
CA GLU A 136 -16.48 0.38 -3.12
C GLU A 136 -16.19 1.12 -1.82
N ARG A 137 -15.87 0.37 -0.75
CA ARG A 137 -15.44 0.96 0.53
C ARG A 137 -14.19 1.82 0.36
N ARG A 138 -13.22 1.38 -0.45
CA ARG A 138 -12.02 2.17 -0.77
C ARG A 138 -12.38 3.49 -1.44
N LEU A 139 -13.25 3.47 -2.44
CA LEU A 139 -13.67 4.67 -3.18
C LEU A 139 -14.49 5.64 -2.33
N SER A 140 -15.19 5.14 -1.30
CA SER A 140 -15.86 5.96 -0.28
C SER A 140 -14.89 6.52 0.78
N ALA A 141 -13.82 5.80 1.09
CA ALA A 141 -12.87 6.17 2.15
C ALA A 141 -11.91 7.32 1.75
N ALA A 142 -11.50 7.37 0.48
CA ALA A 142 -10.54 8.36 -0.01
C ALA A 142 -10.73 8.61 -1.52
N PRO A 143 -10.21 9.73 -2.07
CA PRO A 143 -10.25 9.99 -3.50
C PRO A 143 -9.78 8.79 -4.32
N ALA A 144 -10.40 8.63 -5.49
CA ALA A 144 -10.01 7.61 -6.44
C ALA A 144 -8.59 7.88 -6.92
N ASN A 145 -7.90 6.80 -7.29
CA ASN A 145 -6.69 6.87 -8.08
C ASN A 145 -6.82 5.91 -9.26
N ALA A 146 -5.94 6.04 -10.25
CA ALA A 146 -6.01 5.23 -11.46
C ALA A 146 -6.02 3.73 -11.16
N ALA A 147 -5.16 3.26 -10.25
CA ALA A 147 -5.05 1.84 -9.91
C ALA A 147 -6.35 1.26 -9.32
N VAL A 148 -7.01 1.98 -8.42
CA VAL A 148 -8.28 1.53 -7.82
C VAL A 148 -9.40 1.52 -8.87
N LEU A 149 -9.47 2.50 -9.77
CA LEU A 149 -10.48 2.50 -10.84
C LEU A 149 -10.24 1.38 -11.86
N GLN A 150 -8.98 1.09 -12.19
CA GLN A 150 -8.60 -0.04 -13.03
C GLN A 150 -8.98 -1.38 -12.40
N LEU A 151 -8.70 -1.56 -11.10
CA LEU A 151 -9.08 -2.75 -10.37
C LEU A 151 -10.60 -2.90 -10.30
N ALA A 152 -11.32 -1.81 -10.03
CA ALA A 152 -12.79 -1.80 -10.02
C ALA A 152 -13.35 -2.28 -11.38
N ALA A 153 -12.87 -1.71 -12.48
CA ALA A 153 -13.30 -2.13 -13.82
C ALA A 153 -13.05 -3.63 -14.07
N GLN A 154 -11.87 -4.14 -13.72
CA GLN A 154 -11.54 -5.57 -13.87
C GLN A 154 -12.43 -6.47 -13.01
N ILE A 155 -12.73 -6.07 -11.77
CA ILE A 155 -13.65 -6.80 -10.89
C ILE A 155 -15.03 -6.89 -11.53
N GLU A 156 -15.56 -5.77 -12.03
CA GLU A 156 -16.87 -5.72 -12.67
C GLU A 156 -16.94 -6.55 -13.95
N GLU A 157 -15.86 -6.58 -14.75
CA GLU A 157 -15.76 -7.46 -15.92
C GLU A 157 -15.81 -8.94 -15.52
N LYS A 158 -15.08 -9.34 -14.48
CA LYS A 158 -15.09 -10.71 -13.97
C LYS A 158 -16.44 -11.13 -13.39
N LEU A 159 -17.21 -10.18 -12.87
CA LEU A 159 -18.59 -10.37 -12.41
C LEU A 159 -19.63 -10.32 -13.54
N GLY A 160 -19.23 -9.95 -14.76
CA GLY A 160 -20.12 -9.82 -15.91
C GLY A 160 -20.93 -8.52 -15.96
N ASP A 161 -20.73 -7.59 -15.03
CA ASP A 161 -21.40 -6.28 -15.02
C ASP A 161 -20.67 -5.29 -15.94
N ARG A 162 -20.87 -5.47 -17.24
CA ARG A 162 -20.26 -4.64 -18.29
C ARG A 162 -20.61 -3.16 -18.17
N ALA A 163 -21.79 -2.86 -17.62
CA ALA A 163 -22.23 -1.48 -17.44
C ALA A 163 -21.43 -0.80 -16.32
N ALA A 164 -21.26 -1.47 -15.18
CA ALA A 164 -20.42 -0.96 -14.09
C ALA A 164 -18.95 -0.86 -14.51
N ALA A 165 -18.41 -1.87 -15.20
CA ALA A 165 -17.05 -1.82 -15.74
C ALA A 165 -16.83 -0.59 -16.63
N SER A 166 -17.74 -0.34 -17.58
CA SER A 166 -17.66 0.81 -18.49
C SER A 166 -17.70 2.15 -17.75
N ARG A 167 -18.48 2.27 -16.67
CA ARG A 167 -18.51 3.49 -15.84
C ARG A 167 -17.15 3.74 -15.18
N TYR A 168 -16.50 2.72 -14.64
CA TYR A 168 -15.17 2.86 -14.05
C TYR A 168 -14.10 3.21 -15.09
N VAL A 169 -14.16 2.62 -16.29
CA VAL A 169 -13.24 2.96 -17.41
C VAL A 169 -13.43 4.41 -17.88
N GLN A 170 -14.68 4.87 -18.02
CA GLN A 170 -14.97 6.25 -18.39
C GLN A 170 -14.43 7.24 -17.34
N ARG A 171 -14.64 6.92 -16.06
CA ARG A 171 -14.13 7.72 -14.95
C ARG A 171 -12.60 7.75 -14.92
N LEU A 172 -11.94 6.61 -15.17
CA LEU A 172 -10.48 6.53 -15.31
C LEU A 172 -9.95 7.42 -16.43
N ARG A 173 -10.61 7.41 -17.60
CA ARG A 173 -10.24 8.27 -18.76
C ARG A 173 -10.41 9.76 -18.46
N ALA A 174 -11.49 10.11 -17.76
CA ALA A 174 -11.79 11.50 -17.42
C ALA A 174 -10.87 12.06 -16.33
N GLU A 175 -10.61 11.30 -15.26
CA GLU A 175 -9.84 11.75 -14.11
C GLU A 175 -8.31 11.55 -14.30
N PHE A 176 -7.89 10.57 -15.10
CA PHE A 176 -6.48 10.19 -15.27
C PHE A 176 -6.11 9.96 -16.76
N PRO A 177 -6.30 10.96 -17.64
CA PRO A 177 -6.10 10.80 -19.09
C PRO A 177 -4.68 10.36 -19.47
N ASN A 178 -3.67 10.83 -18.72
CA ASN A 178 -2.26 10.50 -18.98
C ASN A 178 -1.93 9.01 -18.73
N VAL A 179 -2.64 8.36 -17.79
CA VAL A 179 -2.43 6.93 -17.49
C VAL A 179 -2.99 6.06 -18.61
N VAL A 180 -4.12 6.46 -19.20
CA VAL A 180 -4.73 5.73 -20.32
C VAL A 180 -3.92 5.90 -21.61
N ALA A 181 -3.41 7.11 -21.87
CA ALA A 181 -2.58 7.38 -23.05
C ALA A 181 -1.27 6.55 -23.08
N ALA A 182 -0.71 6.23 -21.91
CA ALA A 182 0.50 5.41 -21.78
C ALA A 182 0.27 3.91 -22.03
N ASN A 183 -0.99 3.44 -22.13
CA ASN A 183 -1.34 2.04 -22.31
C ASN A 183 -2.18 1.86 -23.60
N PRO A 184 -1.58 2.00 -24.80
CA PRO A 184 -2.29 2.07 -26.08
C PRO A 184 -2.87 0.73 -26.58
N GLY A 185 -3.06 -0.25 -25.69
CA GLY A 185 -3.60 -1.57 -26.04
C GLY A 185 -5.09 -1.56 -26.40
N ASP A 186 -5.82 -0.49 -26.08
CA ASP A 186 -7.22 -0.31 -26.47
C ASP A 186 -7.31 0.47 -27.78
N LYS A 187 -6.80 -0.13 -28.86
CA LYS A 187 -7.26 0.22 -30.21
C LYS A 187 -8.69 -0.31 -30.33
N THR A 188 -9.65 0.48 -29.87
CA THR A 188 -11.07 0.27 -30.20
C THR A 188 -11.21 0.25 -31.72
N ARG A 189 -11.42 -0.95 -32.25
CA ARG A 189 -12.04 -1.21 -33.56
C ARG A 189 -13.48 -0.68 -33.49
N PRO A 190 -13.99 0.07 -34.49
CA PRO A 190 -14.22 -0.42 -35.85
C PRO A 190 -13.09 -0.14 -36.84
#